data_AF-A0A8T4M0W0-F1
#
_entry.id   AF-A0A8T4M0W0-F1
#
_cell.length_a   1.000
_cell.length_b   1.000
_cell.length_c   1.000
_cell.angle_alpha   90.00
_cell.angle_beta   90.00
_cell.angle_gamma   90.00
#
_symmetry.space_group_name_H-M   'P 1'
#
loop_
_entity.id
_entity.type
_entity.pdbx_description
1 polymer ?
#
loop_
_entity_poly.entity_id
_entity_poly.type
_entity_poly.pdbx_seq_one_letter_code
_entity_poly.pdbx_strand_id
1 'polypeptide(L)'
;MLKPVKMQKVRIVALKSVLEELIKNLHEFGLMEIRIAHYEGLESGRPLDYFNTVSEQLVRIRAIKNSLSAQKEENLTIENPVEEAKKIKLDEELKALGEDQVKTESDLNRLREEQKLIQRFVGFSDIDFSRLETNTITFTLGTIAGGSEKVNSVKERLDKTLKIYNFRSLVVGSDIVILIMHQKSDIVDDILSELGFNRILVPSYVSVPSKSLAIVSNEIHTKENRLERIKHELNSLSKKHYSKIAAIEHALSIESDRAEIASRFNFTAAAAIIEGWVKSDDYQKLEHELAKFNNKAIVEKAHATHDESHPVLLSNPKTASPIQFITEDFSLPGYSEIDPTMIYLFTIPLLYGMIVGDVLYGILSIFIAKFMMKKFASSYILSNVSKIWFYSAFPSILFGIVFDEWAGFSHFHLLEKLEKWGVIDLASFAVL
;
A
#
# COMPACT_ATOMS: atom_id res chain seq x y z
N MET A 1 -27.91 13.99 20.07
CA MET A 1 -26.63 14.71 19.95
C MET A 1 -25.71 14.39 21.10
N LEU A 2 -26.02 14.78 22.34
CA LEU A 2 -25.20 14.40 23.51
C LEU A 2 -25.35 12.93 23.96
N LYS A 3 -26.24 12.16 23.33
CA LYS A 3 -26.40 10.72 23.59
C LYS A 3 -26.38 9.99 22.25
N PRO A 4 -25.86 8.76 22.21
CA PRO A 4 -25.98 7.88 21.06
C PRO A 4 -27.43 7.73 20.57
N VAL A 5 -27.59 7.43 19.29
CA VAL A 5 -28.89 7.14 18.68
C VAL A 5 -29.50 5.91 19.35
N LYS A 6 -30.80 5.97 19.63
CA LYS A 6 -31.52 4.83 20.22
C LYS A 6 -31.56 3.67 19.24
N MET A 7 -31.14 2.51 19.70
CA MET A 7 -31.14 1.27 18.93
C MET A 7 -32.24 0.34 19.45
N GLN A 8 -32.93 -0.33 18.53
CA GLN A 8 -33.95 -1.33 18.80
C GLN A 8 -33.41 -2.69 18.37
N LYS A 9 -33.38 -3.66 19.29
CA LYS A 9 -33.11 -5.05 18.93
C LYS A 9 -34.30 -5.59 18.16
N VAL A 10 -34.03 -6.23 17.04
CA VAL A 10 -35.04 -6.82 16.17
C VAL A 10 -34.69 -8.27 15.86
N ARG A 11 -35.74 -9.07 15.71
CA ARG A 11 -35.67 -10.44 15.23
C ARG A 11 -36.49 -10.52 13.96
N ILE A 12 -35.88 -11.02 12.89
CA ILE A 12 -36.57 -11.32 11.64
C ILE A 12 -36.71 -12.84 11.56
N VAL A 13 -37.93 -13.32 11.36
CA VAL A 13 -38.22 -14.72 11.05
C VAL A 13 -38.66 -14.79 9.60
N ALA A 14 -37.91 -15.52 8.78
CA ALA A 14 -38.16 -15.62 7.35
C ALA A 14 -38.13 -17.06 6.86
N LEU A 15 -38.95 -17.41 5.88
CA LEU A 15 -38.89 -18.72 5.23
C LEU A 15 -37.59 -18.87 4.45
N LYS A 16 -37.00 -20.08 4.46
CA LYS A 16 -35.78 -20.38 3.69
C LYS A 16 -35.92 -20.07 2.18
N SER A 17 -37.14 -20.15 1.64
CA SER A 17 -37.44 -19.89 0.22
C SER A 17 -37.27 -18.43 -0.22
N VAL A 18 -37.24 -17.47 0.71
CA VAL A 18 -37.06 -16.04 0.40
C VAL A 18 -35.75 -15.48 0.97
N LEU A 19 -34.89 -16.34 1.53
CA LEU A 19 -33.73 -15.90 2.29
C LEU A 19 -32.73 -15.11 1.45
N GLU A 20 -32.45 -15.55 0.23
CA GLU A 20 -31.48 -14.87 -0.66
C GLU A 20 -31.95 -13.46 -1.04
N GLU A 21 -33.21 -13.34 -1.45
CA GLU A 21 -33.83 -12.05 -1.78
C GLU A 21 -33.93 -11.13 -0.56
N LEU A 22 -34.23 -11.70 0.62
CA LEU A 22 -34.25 -10.97 1.88
C LEU A 22 -32.87 -10.41 2.22
N ILE A 23 -31.80 -11.22 2.13
CA ILE A 23 -30.44 -10.76 2.39
C ILE A 23 -30.06 -9.62 1.45
N LYS A 24 -30.38 -9.76 0.15
CA LYS A 24 -30.13 -8.71 -0.84
C LYS A 24 -30.82 -7.40 -0.47
N ASN A 25 -32.10 -7.45 -0.12
CA ASN A 25 -32.87 -6.27 0.29
C ASN A 25 -32.33 -5.66 1.59
N LEU A 26 -32.05 -6.47 2.62
CA LEU A 26 -31.46 -6.00 3.88
C LEU A 26 -30.11 -5.29 3.65
N HIS A 27 -29.28 -5.84 2.76
CA HIS A 27 -28.01 -5.25 2.38
C HIS A 27 -28.19 -3.91 1.63
N GLU A 28 -29.15 -3.83 0.71
CA GLU A 28 -29.43 -2.59 -0.04
C GLU A 28 -30.00 -1.48 0.85
N PHE A 29 -30.80 -1.81 1.86
CA PHE A 29 -31.31 -0.82 2.80
C PHE A 29 -30.24 -0.33 3.79
N GLY A 30 -29.32 -1.21 4.21
CA GLY A 30 -28.25 -0.85 5.14
C GLY A 30 -28.75 -0.35 6.50
N LEU A 31 -29.93 -0.78 6.93
CA LEU A 31 -30.60 -0.29 8.15
C LEU A 31 -30.28 -1.12 9.40
N MET A 32 -29.81 -2.37 9.21
CA MET A 32 -29.69 -3.35 10.28
C MET A 32 -28.24 -3.84 10.43
N GLU A 33 -27.74 -3.82 11.66
CA GLU A 33 -26.50 -4.51 12.02
C GLU A 33 -26.84 -5.92 12.50
N ILE A 34 -26.46 -6.93 11.72
CA ILE A 34 -26.73 -8.34 12.00
C ILE A 34 -25.70 -8.87 13.02
N ARG A 35 -26.21 -9.49 14.08
CA ARG A 35 -25.40 -10.11 15.14
C ARG A 35 -25.57 -11.63 15.13
N ILE A 36 -24.51 -12.31 15.53
CA ILE A 36 -24.57 -13.76 15.76
C ILE A 36 -25.35 -13.97 17.05
N ALA A 37 -26.44 -14.72 16.97
CA ALA A 37 -27.18 -15.19 18.13
C ALA A 37 -26.98 -16.70 18.24
N HIS A 38 -26.90 -17.22 19.47
CA HIS A 38 -26.85 -18.66 19.72
C HIS A 38 -28.08 -19.06 20.52
N TYR A 39 -28.86 -19.96 19.94
CA TYR A 39 -30.06 -20.50 20.56
C TYR A 39 -29.88 -22.00 20.73
N GLU A 40 -30.03 -22.49 21.97
CA GLU A 40 -30.02 -23.93 22.23
C GLU A 40 -31.16 -24.61 21.45
N GLY A 41 -30.83 -25.67 20.72
CA GLY A 41 -31.78 -26.45 19.92
C GLY A 41 -32.04 -25.91 18.49
N LEU A 42 -31.40 -24.81 18.08
CA LEU A 42 -31.43 -24.34 16.69
C LEU A 42 -30.14 -24.69 15.95
N GLU A 43 -30.26 -24.96 14.65
CA GLU A 43 -29.09 -25.18 13.79
C GLU A 43 -28.36 -23.86 13.58
N SER A 44 -27.05 -23.84 13.82
CA SER A 44 -26.20 -22.71 13.49
C SER A 44 -26.15 -22.50 11.98
N GLY A 45 -26.05 -21.24 11.58
CA GLY A 45 -26.00 -20.88 10.18
C GLY A 45 -24.75 -21.35 9.47
N ARG A 46 -24.90 -21.50 8.16
CA ARG A 46 -23.81 -21.75 7.20
C ARG A 46 -23.97 -20.76 6.05
N PRO A 47 -22.86 -20.42 5.36
CA PRO A 47 -22.94 -19.61 4.15
C PRO A 47 -23.93 -20.21 3.14
N LEU A 48 -24.49 -19.36 2.28
CA LEU A 48 -25.38 -19.82 1.21
C LEU A 48 -24.64 -20.78 0.26
N ASP A 49 -25.38 -21.67 -0.41
CA ASP A 49 -24.81 -22.75 -1.23
C ASP A 49 -23.85 -22.24 -2.32
N TYR A 50 -24.12 -21.03 -2.84
CA TYR A 50 -23.31 -20.40 -3.89
C TYR A 50 -22.07 -19.64 -3.35
N PHE A 51 -21.87 -19.56 -2.03
CA PHE A 51 -20.74 -18.85 -1.41
C PHE A 51 -19.40 -19.33 -1.96
N ASN A 52 -19.19 -20.65 -2.01
CA ASN A 52 -17.91 -21.22 -2.46
C ASN A 52 -17.60 -20.81 -3.91
N THR A 53 -18.61 -20.83 -4.78
CA THR A 53 -18.47 -20.42 -6.19
C THR A 53 -18.12 -18.94 -6.31
N VAL A 54 -18.77 -18.07 -5.53
CA VAL A 54 -18.48 -16.62 -5.52
C VAL A 54 -17.09 -16.34 -5.00
N SER A 55 -16.72 -16.97 -3.87
CA SER A 55 -15.40 -16.81 -3.24
C SER A 55 -14.26 -17.29 -4.15
N GLU A 56 -14.44 -18.42 -4.84
CA GLU A 56 -13.47 -18.90 -5.82
C GLU A 56 -13.28 -17.90 -6.97
N GLN A 57 -14.38 -17.40 -7.56
CA GLN A 57 -14.29 -16.40 -8.62
C GLN A 57 -13.71 -15.07 -8.12
N LEU A 58 -14.00 -14.67 -6.89
CA LEU A 58 -13.47 -13.45 -6.28
C LEU A 58 -11.95 -13.53 -6.13
N VAL A 59 -11.43 -14.65 -5.62
CA VAL A 59 -9.98 -14.86 -5.49
C VAL A 59 -9.31 -14.84 -6.87
N ARG A 60 -9.90 -15.53 -7.85
CA ARG A 60 -9.39 -15.54 -9.23
C ARG A 60 -9.36 -14.15 -9.85
N ILE A 61 -10.46 -13.40 -9.75
CA ILE A 61 -10.56 -12.04 -10.32
C ILE A 61 -9.62 -11.06 -9.60
N ARG A 62 -9.44 -11.18 -8.28
CA ARG A 62 -8.44 -10.40 -7.54
C ARG A 62 -7.03 -10.68 -8.01
N ALA A 63 -6.68 -11.94 -8.26
CA ALA A 63 -5.37 -12.30 -8.81
C ALA A 63 -5.16 -11.66 -10.20
N ILE A 64 -6.15 -11.72 -11.09
CA ILE A 64 -6.11 -11.05 -12.40
C ILE A 64 -5.95 -9.54 -12.24
N LYS A 65 -6.73 -8.89 -11.36
CA LYS A 65 -6.66 -7.44 -11.10
C LYS A 65 -5.26 -7.03 -10.61
N ASN A 66 -4.67 -7.79 -9.70
CA ASN A 66 -3.35 -7.51 -9.13
C ASN A 66 -2.20 -7.68 -10.14
N SER A 67 -2.36 -8.56 -11.13
CA SER A 67 -1.39 -8.70 -12.23
C SER A 67 -1.45 -7.55 -13.25
N LEU A 68 -2.52 -6.76 -13.24
CA LEU A 68 -2.70 -5.62 -14.13
C LEU A 68 -2.23 -4.32 -13.47
N SER A 69 -1.77 -3.37 -14.28
CA SER A 69 -1.47 -2.02 -13.79
C SER A 69 -2.77 -1.28 -13.43
N ALA A 70 -2.76 -0.53 -12.34
CA ALA A 70 -3.91 0.24 -11.89
C ALA A 70 -4.35 1.31 -12.92
N GLN A 71 -5.64 1.35 -13.25
CA GLN A 71 -6.26 2.38 -14.09
C GLN A 71 -7.39 3.07 -13.34
N LYS A 72 -7.94 4.12 -13.95
CA LYS A 72 -9.15 4.77 -13.43
C LYS A 72 -10.30 3.77 -13.41
N GLU A 73 -10.91 3.61 -12.25
CA GLU A 73 -12.10 2.79 -12.08
C GLU A 73 -13.33 3.54 -12.61
N GLU A 74 -14.17 2.85 -13.37
CA GLU A 74 -15.47 3.34 -13.83
C GLU A 74 -16.56 2.66 -13.02
N ASN A 75 -17.60 3.42 -12.66
CA ASN A 75 -18.77 2.89 -11.97
C ASN A 75 -19.63 2.10 -12.96
N LEU A 76 -19.31 0.82 -13.13
CA LEU A 76 -20.09 -0.13 -13.92
C LEU A 76 -20.93 -1.00 -12.98
N THR A 77 -22.23 -1.07 -13.24
CA THR A 77 -23.12 -1.99 -12.52
C THR A 77 -23.06 -3.37 -13.16
N ILE A 78 -22.79 -4.40 -12.36
CA ILE A 78 -22.74 -5.80 -12.80
C ILE A 78 -23.89 -6.55 -12.14
N GLU A 79 -24.87 -7.01 -12.94
CA GLU A 79 -26.03 -7.74 -12.42
C GLU A 79 -25.71 -9.18 -12.03
N ASN A 80 -24.89 -9.87 -12.82
CA ASN A 80 -24.49 -11.25 -12.55
C ASN A 80 -22.95 -11.38 -12.54
N PRO A 81 -22.31 -11.15 -11.37
CA PRO A 81 -20.86 -11.07 -11.28
C PRO A 81 -20.17 -12.41 -11.52
N VAL A 82 -20.79 -13.54 -11.14
CA VAL A 82 -20.21 -14.87 -11.35
C VAL A 82 -20.13 -15.22 -12.84
N GLU A 83 -21.19 -14.97 -13.60
CA GLU A 83 -21.20 -15.26 -15.04
C GLU A 83 -20.29 -14.31 -15.82
N GLU A 84 -20.24 -13.03 -15.45
CA GLU A 84 -19.27 -12.09 -16.06
C GLU A 84 -17.82 -12.45 -15.72
N ALA A 85 -17.54 -12.94 -14.52
CA ALA A 85 -16.21 -13.42 -14.14
C ALA A 85 -15.76 -14.63 -14.97
N LYS A 86 -16.66 -15.58 -15.24
CA LYS A 86 -16.38 -16.75 -16.09
C LYS A 86 -16.09 -16.38 -17.55
N LYS A 87 -16.63 -15.26 -18.04
CA LYS A 87 -16.37 -14.76 -19.42
C LYS A 87 -14.96 -14.19 -19.57
N ILE A 88 -14.33 -13.76 -18.48
CA ILE A 88 -12.94 -13.29 -18.52
C ILE A 88 -12.03 -14.48 -18.76
N LYS A 89 -11.23 -14.45 -19.82
CA LYS A 89 -10.24 -15.48 -20.16
C LYS A 89 -8.86 -14.85 -20.30
N LEU A 90 -8.31 -14.38 -19.19
CA LEU A 90 -7.00 -13.71 -19.13
C LEU A 90 -5.98 -14.47 -18.30
N ASP A 91 -6.38 -15.56 -17.64
CA ASP A 91 -5.57 -16.30 -16.68
C ASP A 91 -4.31 -16.87 -17.33
N GLU A 92 -4.47 -17.55 -18.47
CA GLU A 92 -3.36 -18.17 -19.19
C GLU A 92 -2.41 -17.12 -19.77
N GLU A 93 -2.95 -16.04 -20.35
CA GLU A 93 -2.17 -14.95 -20.94
C GLU A 93 -1.35 -14.21 -19.88
N LEU A 94 -1.98 -13.84 -18.76
CA LEU A 94 -1.30 -13.16 -17.66
C LEU A 94 -0.29 -14.06 -16.95
N LYS A 95 -0.58 -15.36 -16.82
CA LYS A 95 0.35 -16.33 -16.26
C LYS A 95 1.59 -16.47 -17.15
N ALA A 96 1.40 -16.61 -18.46
CA ALA A 96 2.51 -16.70 -19.42
C ALA A 96 3.38 -15.43 -19.40
N LEU A 97 2.76 -14.24 -19.34
CA LEU A 97 3.48 -12.98 -19.21
C LEU A 97 4.26 -12.87 -17.90
N GLY A 98 3.66 -13.28 -16.78
CA GLY A 98 4.31 -13.30 -15.47
C GLY A 98 5.51 -14.26 -15.42
N GLU A 99 5.37 -15.47 -15.97
CA GLU A 99 6.46 -16.44 -16.06
C GLU A 99 7.61 -15.93 -16.95
N ASP A 100 7.29 -15.31 -18.09
CA ASP A 100 8.30 -14.73 -18.99
C ASP A 100 8.99 -13.52 -18.37
N GLN A 101 8.26 -12.70 -17.61
CA GLN A 101 8.84 -11.59 -16.86
C GLN A 101 9.86 -12.08 -15.82
N VAL A 102 9.46 -13.02 -14.95
CA VAL A 102 10.32 -13.57 -13.89
C VAL A 102 11.57 -14.21 -14.50
N LYS A 103 11.41 -14.99 -15.58
CA LYS A 103 12.53 -15.61 -16.29
C LYS A 103 13.47 -14.57 -16.88
N THR A 104 12.92 -13.55 -17.54
CA THR A 104 13.71 -12.49 -18.19
C THR A 104 14.45 -11.64 -17.16
N GLU A 105 13.84 -11.31 -16.02
CA GLU A 105 14.50 -10.59 -14.91
C GLU A 105 15.64 -11.41 -14.29
N SER A 106 15.43 -12.71 -14.08
CA SER A 106 16.46 -13.62 -13.58
C SER A 106 17.65 -13.72 -14.54
N ASP A 107 17.40 -13.92 -15.84
CA ASP A 107 18.42 -13.93 -16.88
C ASP A 107 19.21 -12.61 -16.91
N LEU A 108 18.51 -11.48 -16.80
CA LEU A 108 19.09 -10.15 -16.87
C LEU A 108 19.97 -9.85 -15.65
N ASN A 109 19.57 -10.29 -14.45
CA ASN A 109 20.42 -10.20 -13.26
C ASN A 109 21.69 -11.06 -13.42
N ARG A 110 21.56 -12.29 -13.93
CA ARG A 110 22.71 -13.16 -14.22
C ARG A 110 23.67 -12.51 -15.22
N LEU A 111 23.14 -11.98 -16.32
CA LEU A 111 23.94 -11.30 -17.36
C LEU A 111 24.60 -10.02 -16.83
N ARG A 112 23.96 -9.26 -15.93
CA ARG A 112 24.56 -8.07 -15.32
C ARG A 112 25.72 -8.42 -14.38
N GLU A 113 25.59 -9.48 -13.59
CA GLU A 113 26.71 -9.96 -12.77
C GLU A 113 27.86 -10.48 -13.63
N GLU A 114 27.55 -11.17 -14.73
CA GLU A 114 28.52 -11.60 -15.73
C GLU A 114 29.23 -10.40 -16.39
N GLN A 115 28.47 -9.36 -16.78
CA GLN A 115 29.02 -8.14 -17.34
C GLN A 115 29.99 -7.47 -16.36
N LYS A 116 29.61 -7.35 -15.07
CA LYS A 116 30.49 -6.81 -14.02
C LYS A 116 31.76 -7.63 -13.86
N LEU A 117 31.67 -8.95 -13.92
CA LEU A 117 32.82 -9.85 -13.85
C LEU A 117 33.77 -9.59 -15.03
N ILE A 118 33.26 -9.61 -16.26
CA ILE A 118 34.04 -9.39 -17.48
C ILE A 118 34.69 -8.01 -17.46
N GLN A 119 33.97 -6.99 -16.99
CA GLN A 119 34.45 -5.61 -16.92
C GLN A 119 35.72 -5.44 -16.09
N ARG A 120 35.96 -6.30 -15.08
CA ARG A 120 37.19 -6.27 -14.28
C ARG A 120 38.44 -6.58 -15.10
N PHE A 121 38.33 -7.33 -16.19
CA PHE A 121 39.47 -7.78 -16.99
C PHE A 121 39.37 -7.41 -18.47
N VAL A 122 38.46 -6.49 -18.84
CA VAL A 122 38.31 -5.96 -20.21
C VAL A 122 39.59 -5.38 -20.78
N GLY A 123 40.44 -4.79 -19.93
CA GLY A 123 41.70 -4.19 -20.37
C GLY A 123 42.72 -5.19 -20.94
N PHE A 124 42.51 -6.50 -20.78
CA PHE A 124 43.25 -7.55 -21.48
C PHE A 124 42.61 -7.86 -22.85
N SER A 125 42.36 -6.83 -23.65
CA SER A 125 41.61 -6.91 -24.90
C SER A 125 42.32 -7.69 -26.03
N ASP A 126 43.63 -7.93 -25.89
CA ASP A 126 44.45 -8.68 -26.83
C ASP A 126 44.57 -10.17 -26.49
N ILE A 127 43.95 -10.60 -25.38
CA ILE A 127 44.07 -11.96 -24.85
C ILE A 127 42.79 -12.75 -25.10
N ASP A 128 42.93 -13.96 -25.65
CA ASP A 128 41.84 -14.91 -25.83
C ASP A 128 41.89 -15.97 -24.72
N PHE A 129 41.07 -15.78 -23.68
CA PHE A 129 41.05 -16.63 -22.49
C PHE A 129 40.64 -18.08 -22.79
N SER A 130 39.86 -18.30 -23.86
CA SER A 130 39.46 -19.64 -24.31
C SER A 130 40.63 -20.51 -24.78
N ARG A 131 41.80 -19.90 -25.04
CA ARG A 131 43.00 -20.57 -25.56
C ARG A 131 44.15 -20.63 -24.56
N LEU A 132 43.96 -20.11 -23.35
CA LEU A 132 45.03 -20.02 -22.35
C LEU A 132 45.26 -21.30 -21.54
N GLU A 133 44.33 -22.25 -21.61
CA GLU A 133 44.48 -23.55 -20.97
C GLU A 133 44.90 -24.63 -21.98
N THR A 134 45.99 -25.31 -21.64
CA THR A 134 46.53 -26.45 -22.40
C THR A 134 46.90 -27.57 -21.42
N ASN A 135 47.38 -28.72 -21.93
CA ASN A 135 47.80 -29.82 -21.07
C ASN A 135 48.96 -29.47 -20.12
N THR A 136 49.76 -28.44 -20.44
CA THR A 136 50.97 -28.08 -19.69
C THR A 136 50.96 -26.66 -19.12
N ILE A 137 50.20 -25.74 -19.71
CA ILE A 137 50.13 -24.32 -19.33
C ILE A 137 48.71 -23.98 -18.90
N THR A 138 48.58 -23.22 -17.81
CA THR A 138 47.32 -22.66 -17.32
C THR A 138 47.50 -21.17 -16.99
N PHE A 139 46.40 -20.50 -16.67
CA PHE A 139 46.40 -19.11 -16.28
C PHE A 139 45.67 -18.91 -14.95
N THR A 140 46.11 -17.91 -14.20
CA THR A 140 45.44 -17.44 -12.98
C THR A 140 45.19 -15.96 -13.10
N LEU A 141 43.92 -15.57 -12.92
CA LEU A 141 43.46 -14.19 -12.88
C LEU A 141 42.95 -13.86 -11.48
N GLY A 142 43.23 -12.67 -10.98
CA GLY A 142 42.71 -12.23 -9.68
C GLY A 142 43.08 -10.80 -9.35
N THR A 143 42.59 -10.32 -8.21
CA THR A 143 42.86 -8.99 -7.70
C THR A 143 43.76 -9.04 -6.47
N ILE A 144 44.60 -8.03 -6.34
CA ILE A 144 45.37 -7.78 -5.12
C ILE A 144 45.13 -6.36 -4.64
N ALA A 145 44.96 -6.21 -3.32
CA ALA A 145 44.86 -4.91 -2.67
C ALA A 145 46.26 -4.38 -2.30
N GLY A 146 46.64 -3.24 -2.87
CA GLY A 146 47.89 -2.55 -2.59
C GLY A 146 48.57 -1.99 -3.85
N GLY A 147 49.53 -1.09 -3.64
CA GLY A 147 50.25 -0.45 -4.73
C GLY A 147 51.20 -1.37 -5.50
N SER A 148 51.92 -0.80 -6.47
CA SER A 148 52.84 -1.50 -7.37
C SER A 148 53.92 -2.34 -6.67
N GLU A 149 54.29 -2.01 -5.43
CA GLU A 149 55.29 -2.76 -4.65
C GLU A 149 54.85 -4.19 -4.35
N LYS A 150 53.58 -4.41 -3.99
CA LYS A 150 53.04 -5.76 -3.75
C LYS A 150 53.01 -6.61 -5.02
N VAL A 151 52.72 -5.98 -6.15
CA VAL A 151 52.72 -6.65 -7.47
C VAL A 151 54.12 -7.15 -7.80
N ASN A 152 55.15 -6.34 -7.51
CA ASN A 152 56.54 -6.73 -7.71
C ASN A 152 56.95 -7.88 -6.78
N SER A 153 56.54 -7.86 -5.51
CA SER A 153 56.83 -8.97 -4.59
C SER A 153 56.15 -10.29 -5.02
N VAL A 154 54.92 -10.22 -5.56
CA VAL A 154 54.23 -11.39 -6.14
C VAL A 154 55.03 -11.94 -7.31
N LYS A 155 55.46 -11.07 -8.23
CA LYS A 155 56.25 -11.47 -9.40
C LYS A 155 57.58 -12.13 -9.00
N GLU A 156 58.35 -11.52 -8.10
CA GLU A 156 59.63 -12.07 -7.64
C GLU A 156 59.48 -13.42 -6.93
N ARG A 157 58.43 -13.59 -6.12
CA ARG A 157 58.19 -14.84 -5.40
C ARG A 157 57.80 -15.96 -6.36
N LEU A 158 56.94 -15.67 -7.33
CA LEU A 158 56.53 -16.65 -8.33
C LEU A 158 57.68 -17.02 -9.27
N ASP A 159 58.51 -16.06 -9.71
CA ASP A 159 59.66 -16.33 -10.60
C ASP A 159 60.70 -17.26 -9.96
N LYS A 160 60.83 -17.25 -8.62
CA LYS A 160 61.74 -18.14 -7.87
C LYS A 160 61.20 -19.58 -7.75
N THR A 161 59.89 -19.76 -7.83
CA THR A 161 59.24 -21.04 -7.53
C THR A 161 58.69 -21.73 -8.76
N LEU A 162 58.27 -20.98 -9.78
CA LEU A 162 57.54 -21.47 -10.94
C LEU A 162 58.04 -20.83 -12.23
N LYS A 163 57.92 -21.57 -13.33
CA LYS A 163 58.16 -21.02 -14.66
C LYS A 163 56.94 -20.20 -15.11
N ILE A 164 57.07 -18.88 -15.05
CA ILE A 164 56.07 -17.92 -15.56
C ILE A 164 56.34 -17.66 -17.04
N TYR A 165 55.30 -17.77 -17.87
CA TYR A 165 55.35 -17.49 -19.30
C TYR A 165 54.90 -16.06 -19.62
N ASN A 166 53.96 -15.51 -18.84
CA ASN A 166 53.46 -14.16 -19.01
C ASN A 166 52.95 -13.61 -17.67
N PHE A 167 53.22 -12.35 -17.39
CA PHE A 167 52.73 -11.64 -16.21
C PHE A 167 52.28 -10.24 -16.64
N ARG A 168 50.99 -9.95 -16.48
CA ARG A 168 50.43 -8.62 -16.75
C ARG A 168 49.62 -8.13 -15.57
N SER A 169 49.64 -6.82 -15.35
CA SER A 169 48.85 -6.18 -14.30
C SER A 169 48.12 -4.97 -14.86
N LEU A 170 46.93 -4.70 -14.33
CA LEU A 170 46.07 -3.61 -14.74
C LEU A 170 45.41 -2.99 -13.51
N VAL A 171 45.50 -1.66 -13.39
CA VAL A 171 44.88 -0.92 -12.28
C VAL A 171 43.40 -0.71 -12.59
N VAL A 172 42.52 -1.23 -11.73
CA VAL A 172 41.06 -1.06 -11.83
C VAL A 172 40.54 -0.45 -10.53
N GLY A 173 40.33 0.86 -10.49
CA GLY A 173 39.92 1.57 -9.28
C GLY A 173 41.02 1.56 -8.21
N SER A 174 40.73 1.03 -7.02
CA SER A 174 41.69 0.86 -5.92
C SER A 174 42.51 -0.41 -5.98
N ASP A 175 42.12 -1.37 -6.83
CA ASP A 175 42.67 -2.72 -6.86
C ASP A 175 43.49 -2.93 -8.13
N ILE A 176 44.44 -3.86 -8.07
CA ILE A 176 45.24 -4.26 -9.24
C ILE A 176 44.82 -5.67 -9.66
N VAL A 177 44.36 -5.80 -10.89
CA VAL A 177 44.03 -7.08 -11.53
C VAL A 177 45.30 -7.63 -12.16
N ILE A 178 45.66 -8.86 -11.83
CA ILE A 178 46.87 -9.53 -12.34
C ILE A 178 46.47 -10.78 -13.11
N LEU A 179 47.05 -10.94 -14.30
CA LEU A 179 46.99 -12.14 -15.11
C LEU A 179 48.37 -12.81 -15.14
N ILE A 180 48.41 -14.09 -14.75
CA ILE A 180 49.62 -14.90 -14.67
C ILE A 180 49.43 -16.13 -15.54
N MET A 181 50.29 -16.35 -16.53
CA MET A 181 50.37 -17.61 -17.28
C MET A 181 51.54 -18.44 -16.76
N HIS A 182 51.28 -19.65 -16.29
CA HIS A 182 52.30 -20.49 -15.64
C HIS A 182 52.12 -21.96 -15.99
N GLN A 183 53.16 -22.76 -15.73
CA GLN A 183 53.04 -24.21 -15.80
C GLN A 183 52.03 -24.71 -14.76
N LYS A 184 51.22 -25.72 -15.13
CA LYS A 184 50.23 -26.31 -14.23
C LYS A 184 50.92 -26.86 -12.97
N SER A 185 50.56 -26.33 -11.81
CA SER A 185 51.12 -26.69 -10.51
C SER A 185 50.13 -26.28 -9.41
N ASP A 186 49.95 -27.13 -8.41
CA ASP A 186 49.00 -26.88 -7.32
C ASP A 186 49.56 -25.88 -6.28
N ILE A 187 50.88 -25.66 -6.28
CA ILE A 187 51.59 -24.77 -5.34
C ILE A 187 51.27 -23.28 -5.61
N VAL A 188 50.81 -22.96 -6.82
CA VAL A 188 50.54 -21.58 -7.24
C VAL A 188 49.43 -20.96 -6.40
N ASP A 189 48.36 -21.72 -6.15
CA ASP A 189 47.18 -21.24 -5.42
C ASP A 189 47.52 -20.94 -3.95
N ASP A 190 48.38 -21.74 -3.32
CA ASP A 190 48.86 -21.52 -1.95
C ASP A 190 49.70 -20.23 -1.84
N ILE A 191 50.67 -20.05 -2.75
CA ILE A 191 51.54 -18.85 -2.77
C ILE A 191 50.73 -17.58 -2.99
N LEU A 192 49.76 -17.63 -3.91
CA LEU A 192 48.90 -16.48 -4.21
C LEU A 192 48.00 -16.15 -3.01
N SER A 193 47.46 -17.16 -2.34
CA SER A 193 46.60 -16.98 -1.16
C SER A 193 47.36 -16.33 0.01
N GLU A 194 48.62 -16.73 0.27
CA GLU A 194 49.49 -16.11 1.30
C GLU A 194 49.73 -14.61 1.04
N LEU A 195 49.75 -14.19 -0.23
CA LEU A 195 50.00 -12.82 -0.65
C LEU A 195 48.71 -11.96 -0.70
N GLY A 196 47.58 -12.51 -0.27
CA GLY A 196 46.29 -11.81 -0.25
C GLY A 196 45.68 -11.64 -1.64
N PHE A 197 45.98 -12.57 -2.56
CA PHE A 197 45.41 -12.60 -3.90
C PHE A 197 43.99 -13.18 -3.89
N ASN A 198 43.02 -12.44 -4.42
CA ASN A 198 41.65 -12.90 -4.59
C ASN A 198 41.43 -13.38 -6.02
N ARG A 199 41.31 -14.69 -6.21
CA ARG A 199 41.15 -15.30 -7.53
C ARG A 199 39.80 -14.92 -8.16
N ILE A 200 39.85 -14.57 -9.44
CA ILE A 200 38.69 -14.36 -10.29
C ILE A 200 38.57 -15.58 -11.20
N LEU A 201 37.48 -16.33 -11.05
CA LEU A 201 37.16 -17.44 -11.93
C LEU A 201 36.61 -16.88 -13.25
N VAL A 202 37.37 -17.05 -14.33
CA VAL A 202 36.94 -16.68 -15.68
C VAL A 202 36.12 -17.83 -16.25
N PRO A 203 34.87 -17.60 -16.68
CA PRO A 203 34.09 -18.65 -17.33
C PRO A 203 34.76 -19.14 -18.62
N SER A 204 34.73 -20.45 -18.87
CA SER A 204 35.45 -21.10 -19.98
C SER A 204 35.01 -20.65 -21.38
N TYR A 205 33.79 -20.11 -21.50
CA TYR A 205 33.25 -19.59 -22.77
C TYR A 205 33.71 -18.16 -23.09
N VAL A 206 34.40 -17.48 -22.16
CA VAL A 206 34.95 -16.14 -22.41
C VAL A 206 36.17 -16.29 -23.32
N SER A 207 36.07 -15.72 -24.52
CA SER A 207 37.18 -15.67 -25.47
C SER A 207 37.97 -14.39 -25.27
N VAL A 208 37.76 -13.41 -26.14
CA VAL A 208 38.32 -12.06 -25.98
C VAL A 208 37.37 -11.23 -25.10
N PRO A 209 37.83 -10.65 -23.97
CA PRO A 209 36.96 -9.95 -23.02
C PRO A 209 36.13 -8.84 -23.66
N SER A 210 36.69 -8.06 -24.58
CA SER A 210 35.98 -6.99 -25.28
C SER A 210 34.85 -7.52 -26.19
N LYS A 211 35.08 -8.66 -26.86
CA LYS A 211 34.06 -9.32 -27.69
C LYS A 211 32.97 -9.96 -26.82
N SER A 212 33.35 -10.68 -25.78
CA SER A 212 32.41 -11.29 -24.83
C SER A 212 31.56 -10.22 -24.13
N LEU A 213 32.15 -9.09 -23.74
CA LEU A 213 31.41 -7.96 -23.18
C LEU A 213 30.37 -7.40 -24.17
N ALA A 214 30.73 -7.26 -25.45
CA ALA A 214 29.81 -6.79 -26.48
C ALA A 214 28.63 -7.77 -26.68
N ILE A 215 28.88 -9.08 -26.64
CA ILE A 215 27.84 -10.12 -26.72
C ILE A 215 26.90 -10.01 -25.52
N VAL A 216 27.45 -10.03 -24.30
CA VAL A 216 26.65 -9.92 -23.06
C VAL A 216 25.87 -8.62 -23.01
N SER A 217 26.47 -7.49 -23.41
CA SER A 217 25.78 -6.20 -23.46
C SER A 217 24.63 -6.19 -24.46
N ASN A 218 24.78 -6.86 -25.60
CA ASN A 218 23.70 -6.99 -26.58
C ASN A 218 22.58 -7.90 -26.03
N GLU A 219 22.93 -9.01 -25.37
CA GLU A 219 21.94 -9.86 -24.71
C GLU A 219 21.16 -9.11 -23.63
N ILE A 220 21.84 -8.33 -22.78
CA ILE A 220 21.20 -7.44 -21.79
C ILE A 220 20.21 -6.51 -22.50
N HIS A 221 20.63 -5.83 -23.56
CA HIS A 221 19.76 -4.94 -24.31
C HIS A 221 18.53 -5.65 -24.90
N THR A 222 18.70 -6.87 -25.44
CA THR A 222 17.57 -7.67 -25.93
C THR A 222 16.59 -8.08 -24.83
N LYS A 223 17.10 -8.44 -23.65
CA LYS A 223 16.29 -8.80 -22.48
C LYS A 223 15.56 -7.59 -21.91
N GLU A 224 16.21 -6.44 -21.84
CA GLU A 224 15.60 -5.16 -21.46
C GLU A 224 14.47 -4.78 -22.41
N ASN A 225 14.69 -4.89 -23.72
CA ASN A 225 13.64 -4.67 -24.73
C ASN A 225 12.48 -5.65 -24.58
N ARG A 226 12.72 -6.91 -24.18
CA ARG A 226 11.64 -7.87 -23.90
C ARG A 226 10.82 -7.44 -22.68
N LEU A 227 11.46 -7.00 -21.59
CA LEU A 227 10.76 -6.48 -20.41
C LEU A 227 9.89 -5.27 -20.76
N GLU A 228 10.40 -4.33 -21.56
CA GLU A 228 9.59 -3.19 -22.02
C GLU A 228 8.40 -3.63 -22.87
N ARG A 229 8.56 -4.64 -23.74
CA ARG A 229 7.44 -5.22 -24.49
C ARG A 229 6.39 -5.86 -23.56
N ILE A 230 6.82 -6.64 -22.57
CA ILE A 230 5.91 -7.24 -21.58
C ILE A 230 5.14 -6.16 -20.82
N LYS A 231 5.81 -5.09 -20.37
CA LYS A 231 5.16 -3.94 -19.73
C LYS A 231 4.12 -3.29 -20.64
N HIS A 232 4.44 -3.11 -21.93
CA HIS A 232 3.51 -2.56 -22.91
C HIS A 232 2.30 -3.48 -23.14
N GLU A 233 2.52 -4.79 -23.24
CA GLU A 233 1.46 -5.80 -23.37
C GLU A 233 0.53 -5.74 -22.14
N LEU A 234 1.07 -5.77 -20.92
CA LEU A 234 0.32 -5.63 -19.66
C LEU A 234 -0.46 -4.32 -19.58
N ASN A 235 0.13 -3.20 -20.00
CA ASN A 235 -0.55 -1.90 -20.00
C ASN A 235 -1.70 -1.86 -21.03
N SER A 236 -1.55 -2.52 -22.18
CA SER A 236 -2.62 -2.61 -23.17
C SER A 236 -3.80 -3.46 -22.69
N LEU A 237 -3.52 -4.59 -22.03
CA LEU A 237 -4.52 -5.42 -21.37
C LEU A 237 -5.22 -4.66 -20.25
N SER A 238 -4.45 -3.95 -19.42
CA SER A 238 -4.94 -3.11 -18.34
C SER A 238 -5.91 -2.04 -18.86
N LYS A 239 -5.53 -1.25 -19.88
CA LYS A 239 -6.42 -0.24 -20.47
C LYS A 239 -7.74 -0.80 -21.00
N LYS A 240 -7.73 -2.04 -21.51
CA LYS A 240 -8.91 -2.67 -22.11
C LYS A 240 -9.82 -3.33 -21.09
N HIS A 241 -9.27 -3.93 -20.04
CA HIS A 241 -10.00 -4.84 -19.15
C HIS A 241 -10.09 -4.38 -17.69
N TYR A 242 -9.22 -3.48 -17.23
CA TYR A 242 -9.09 -3.15 -15.81
C TYR A 242 -10.40 -2.62 -15.21
N SER A 243 -11.10 -1.68 -15.87
CA SER A 243 -12.35 -1.11 -15.35
C SER A 243 -13.43 -2.17 -15.16
N LYS A 244 -13.60 -3.06 -16.15
CA LYS A 244 -14.55 -4.17 -16.08
C LYS A 244 -14.18 -5.18 -14.99
N ILE A 245 -12.91 -5.53 -14.88
CA ILE A 245 -12.40 -6.46 -13.85
C ILE A 245 -12.60 -5.87 -12.45
N ALA A 246 -12.30 -4.60 -12.25
CA ALA A 246 -12.50 -3.91 -10.98
C ALA A 246 -13.98 -3.88 -10.58
N ALA A 247 -14.89 -3.61 -11.52
CA ALA A 247 -16.32 -3.65 -11.26
C ALA A 247 -16.83 -5.06 -10.91
N ILE A 248 -16.34 -6.09 -11.60
CA ILE A 248 -16.66 -7.49 -11.29
C ILE A 248 -16.12 -7.88 -9.91
N GLU A 249 -14.89 -7.48 -9.58
CA GLU A 249 -14.28 -7.73 -8.26
C GLU A 249 -15.11 -7.12 -7.14
N HIS A 250 -15.52 -5.86 -7.30
CA HIS A 250 -16.38 -5.18 -6.33
C HIS A 250 -17.74 -5.86 -6.19
N ALA A 251 -18.39 -6.23 -7.31
CA ALA A 251 -19.67 -6.94 -7.29
C ALA A 251 -19.56 -8.34 -6.68
N LEU A 252 -18.49 -9.09 -6.97
CA LEU A 252 -18.21 -10.38 -6.33
C LEU A 252 -17.92 -10.24 -4.84
N SER A 253 -17.26 -9.17 -4.41
CA SER A 253 -17.04 -8.90 -2.98
C SER A 253 -18.37 -8.71 -2.26
N ILE A 254 -19.27 -7.90 -2.81
CA ILE A 254 -20.61 -7.69 -2.27
C ILE A 254 -21.40 -9.01 -2.20
N GLU A 255 -21.37 -9.82 -3.27
CA GLU A 255 -22.05 -11.11 -3.28
C GLU A 255 -21.44 -12.12 -2.31
N SER A 256 -20.12 -12.05 -2.07
CA SER A 256 -19.43 -12.88 -1.09
C SER A 256 -19.90 -12.53 0.32
N ASP A 257 -19.95 -11.23 0.66
CA ASP A 257 -20.45 -10.75 1.96
C ASP A 257 -21.92 -11.15 2.19
N ARG A 258 -22.76 -11.02 1.15
CA ARG A 258 -24.17 -11.46 1.17
C ARG A 258 -24.30 -12.96 1.40
N ALA A 259 -23.44 -13.76 0.78
CA ALA A 259 -23.49 -15.21 0.94
C ALA A 259 -22.93 -15.67 2.29
N GLU A 260 -21.90 -14.98 2.81
CA GLU A 260 -21.28 -15.28 4.10
C GLU A 260 -22.21 -14.96 5.28
N ILE A 261 -22.98 -13.88 5.20
CA ILE A 261 -23.80 -13.39 6.34
C ILE A 261 -24.79 -14.43 6.87
N ALA A 262 -25.23 -15.36 6.01
CA ALA A 262 -26.11 -16.47 6.39
C ALA A 262 -25.51 -17.38 7.48
N SER A 263 -24.17 -17.40 7.62
CA SER A 263 -23.48 -18.09 8.72
C SER A 263 -23.80 -17.51 10.10
N ARG A 264 -24.25 -16.26 10.17
CA ARG A 264 -24.61 -15.58 11.43
C ARG A 264 -26.05 -15.84 11.86
N PHE A 265 -26.84 -16.54 11.05
CA PHE A 265 -28.25 -16.79 11.31
C PHE A 265 -28.44 -18.08 12.11
N ASN A 266 -29.64 -18.23 12.67
CA ASN A 266 -30.09 -19.51 13.20
C ASN A 266 -31.16 -20.11 12.30
N PHE A 267 -31.23 -21.43 12.22
CA PHE A 267 -32.16 -22.12 11.34
C PHE A 267 -33.04 -23.10 12.09
N THR A 268 -34.30 -23.14 11.69
CA THR A 268 -35.22 -24.26 11.95
C THR A 268 -35.32 -25.13 10.70
N ALA A 269 -36.20 -26.13 10.71
CA ALA A 269 -36.48 -26.94 9.52
C ALA A 269 -36.87 -26.08 8.30
N ALA A 270 -37.71 -25.05 8.49
CA ALA A 270 -38.31 -24.28 7.40
C ALA A 270 -37.99 -22.77 7.39
N ALA A 271 -37.48 -22.21 8.49
CA ALA A 271 -37.26 -20.78 8.65
C ALA A 271 -35.84 -20.44 9.09
N ALA A 272 -35.39 -19.25 8.71
CA ALA A 272 -34.20 -18.57 9.21
C ALA A 272 -34.61 -17.51 10.24
N ILE A 273 -33.82 -17.39 11.29
CA ILE A 273 -33.96 -16.41 12.37
C ILE A 273 -32.72 -15.53 12.33
N ILE A 274 -32.96 -14.25 12.06
CA ILE A 274 -31.93 -13.22 11.91
C ILE A 274 -32.10 -12.24 13.07
N GLU A 275 -31.04 -12.02 13.84
CA GLU A 275 -31.06 -11.05 14.94
C GLU A 275 -30.08 -9.92 14.70
N GLY A 276 -30.44 -8.75 15.21
CA GLY A 276 -29.61 -7.58 15.06
C GLY A 276 -30.26 -6.32 15.59
N TRP A 277 -29.66 -5.20 15.23
CA TRP A 277 -30.03 -3.89 15.74
C TRP A 277 -30.35 -2.94 14.59
N VAL A 278 -31.43 -2.19 14.77
CA VAL A 278 -31.85 -1.10 13.87
C VAL A 278 -31.97 0.18 14.69
N LYS A 279 -31.79 1.34 14.06
CA LYS A 279 -32.19 2.61 14.70
C LYS A 279 -33.67 2.53 15.07
N SER A 280 -34.05 2.93 16.29
CA SER A 280 -35.44 2.87 16.74
C SER A 280 -36.41 3.58 15.79
N ASP A 281 -35.96 4.69 15.18
CA ASP A 281 -36.75 5.48 14.22
C ASP A 281 -36.89 4.80 12.84
N ASP A 282 -36.00 3.85 12.51
CA ASP A 282 -36.04 3.11 11.24
C ASP A 282 -36.78 1.76 11.34
N TYR A 283 -37.25 1.37 12.54
CA TYR A 283 -38.01 0.13 12.74
C TYR A 283 -39.23 0.04 11.82
N GLN A 284 -40.03 1.11 11.74
CA GLN A 284 -41.23 1.13 10.89
C GLN A 284 -40.89 1.00 9.39
N LYS A 285 -39.74 1.53 8.97
CA LYS A 285 -39.27 1.39 7.59
C LYS A 285 -38.89 -0.06 7.30
N LEU A 286 -38.14 -0.69 8.21
CA LEU A 286 -37.79 -2.11 8.11
C LEU A 286 -39.05 -2.99 8.04
N GLU A 287 -40.04 -2.73 8.89
CA GLU A 287 -41.32 -3.44 8.91
C GLU A 287 -42.08 -3.30 7.58
N HIS A 288 -42.16 -2.08 7.04
CA HIS A 288 -42.80 -1.83 5.75
C HIS A 288 -42.10 -2.55 4.58
N GLU A 289 -40.77 -2.60 4.58
CA GLU A 289 -40.00 -3.30 3.55
C GLU A 289 -40.18 -4.82 3.64
N LEU A 290 -40.22 -5.38 4.84
CA LEU A 290 -40.44 -6.82 5.03
C LEU A 290 -41.88 -7.25 4.68
N ALA A 291 -42.86 -6.35 4.82
CA ALA A 291 -44.24 -6.62 4.41
C ALA A 291 -44.37 -6.97 2.91
N LYS A 292 -43.43 -6.52 2.06
CA LYS A 292 -43.40 -6.84 0.62
C LYS A 292 -43.19 -8.33 0.34
N PHE A 293 -42.69 -9.09 1.31
CA PHE A 293 -42.49 -10.55 1.20
C PHE A 293 -43.77 -11.37 1.44
N ASN A 294 -44.97 -10.76 1.46
CA ASN A 294 -46.25 -11.45 1.59
C ASN A 294 -46.30 -12.43 2.78
N ASN A 295 -45.93 -11.95 3.97
CA ASN A 295 -45.84 -12.72 5.23
C ASN A 295 -44.81 -13.86 5.25
N LYS A 296 -43.92 -13.95 4.25
CA LYS A 296 -42.80 -14.91 4.26
C LYS A 296 -41.60 -14.42 5.09
N ALA A 297 -41.58 -13.15 5.46
CA ALA A 297 -40.63 -12.55 6.40
C ALA A 297 -41.39 -11.61 7.34
N ILE A 298 -41.15 -11.73 8.64
CA ILE A 298 -41.79 -10.93 9.68
C ILE A 298 -40.70 -10.40 10.61
N VAL A 299 -40.81 -9.14 11.02
CA VAL A 299 -39.94 -8.54 12.03
C VAL A 299 -40.69 -8.37 13.34
N GLU A 300 -40.02 -8.71 14.43
CA GLU A 300 -40.49 -8.52 15.79
C GLU A 300 -39.46 -7.73 16.59
N LYS A 301 -39.96 -6.93 17.54
CA LYS A 301 -39.09 -6.29 18.54
C LYS A 301 -38.60 -7.37 19.52
N ALA A 302 -37.30 -7.58 19.54
CA ALA A 302 -36.68 -8.43 20.55
C ALA A 302 -36.31 -7.60 21.79
N HIS A 303 -36.33 -8.23 22.95
CA HIS A 303 -35.79 -7.64 24.16
C HIS A 303 -34.29 -7.93 24.24
N ALA A 304 -33.51 -6.89 24.50
CA ALA A 304 -32.11 -7.04 24.82
C ALA A 304 -31.98 -7.50 26.28
N THR A 305 -31.11 -8.47 26.53
CA THR A 305 -30.70 -8.82 27.89
C THR A 305 -29.77 -7.75 28.45
N HIS A 306 -29.72 -7.60 29.77
CA HIS A 306 -28.89 -6.57 30.42
C HIS A 306 -27.38 -6.67 30.11
N ASP A 307 -26.91 -7.87 29.75
CA ASP A 307 -25.51 -8.14 29.43
C ASP A 307 -25.15 -8.00 27.94
N GLU A 308 -26.13 -7.68 27.09
CA GLU A 308 -25.92 -7.61 25.64
C GLU A 308 -25.37 -6.24 25.21
N SER A 309 -24.22 -6.23 24.53
CA SER A 309 -23.61 -4.99 24.06
C SER A 309 -24.45 -4.34 22.94
N HIS A 310 -24.90 -3.11 23.17
CA HIS A 310 -25.60 -2.31 22.17
C HIS A 310 -24.62 -1.69 21.17
N PRO A 311 -24.93 -1.68 19.86
CA PRO A 311 -24.15 -0.89 18.92
C PRO A 311 -24.36 0.60 19.18
N VAL A 312 -23.30 1.37 19.00
CA VAL A 312 -23.27 2.80 19.28
C VAL A 312 -23.21 3.53 17.95
N LEU A 313 -24.27 4.28 17.65
CA LEU A 313 -24.31 5.18 16.50
C LEU A 313 -24.36 6.62 16.99
N LEU A 314 -23.36 7.41 16.62
CA LEU A 314 -23.32 8.84 16.94
C LEU A 314 -24.09 9.64 15.88
N SER A 315 -24.86 10.63 16.33
CA SER A 315 -25.63 11.53 15.48
C SER A 315 -25.25 12.97 15.81
N ASN A 316 -24.17 13.41 15.16
CA ASN A 316 -23.60 14.74 15.30
C ASN A 316 -23.83 15.57 14.03
N PRO A 317 -24.02 16.91 14.15
CA PRO A 317 -24.20 17.78 13.02
C PRO A 317 -22.92 17.83 12.17
N LYS A 318 -23.05 18.25 10.89
CA LYS A 318 -21.93 18.33 9.95
C LYS A 318 -20.76 19.19 10.46
N THR A 319 -21.03 20.17 11.32
CA THR A 319 -20.01 21.02 11.97
C THR A 319 -19.22 20.29 13.05
N ALA A 320 -19.82 19.30 13.73
CA ALA A 320 -19.19 18.50 14.77
C ALA A 320 -18.53 17.22 14.23
N SER A 321 -18.89 16.80 13.01
CA SER A 321 -18.33 15.61 12.35
C SER A 321 -16.80 15.53 12.36
N PRO A 322 -16.03 16.62 12.17
CA PRO A 322 -14.57 16.53 12.23
C PRO A 322 -14.04 16.18 13.62
N ILE A 323 -14.73 16.61 14.69
CA ILE A 323 -14.36 16.32 16.07
C ILE A 323 -14.74 14.88 16.45
N GLN A 324 -15.82 14.35 15.85
CA GLN A 324 -16.26 12.97 16.06
C GLN A 324 -15.14 11.96 15.76
N PHE A 325 -14.30 12.25 14.75
CA PHE A 325 -13.11 11.46 14.45
C PHE A 325 -12.19 11.29 15.66
N ILE A 326 -11.99 12.34 16.46
CA ILE A 326 -11.17 12.25 17.69
C ILE A 326 -11.85 11.34 18.69
N THR A 327 -13.16 11.49 18.90
CA THR A 327 -13.93 10.64 19.82
C THR A 327 -13.85 9.16 19.41
N GLU A 328 -14.00 8.87 18.13
CA GLU A 328 -13.94 7.51 17.56
C GLU A 328 -12.55 6.86 17.73
N ASP A 329 -11.47 7.64 17.61
CA ASP A 329 -10.09 7.15 17.70
C ASP A 329 -9.68 6.77 19.13
N PHE A 330 -10.18 7.49 20.15
CA PHE A 330 -9.91 7.16 21.55
C PHE A 330 -10.74 5.96 22.04
N SER A 331 -12.06 6.05 21.93
CA SER A 331 -13.03 4.98 22.23
C SER A 331 -14.44 5.50 22.03
N LEU A 332 -15.32 4.69 21.44
CA LEU A 332 -16.75 5.02 21.38
C LEU A 332 -17.36 5.11 22.79
N PRO A 333 -18.19 6.11 23.07
CA PRO A 333 -18.88 6.21 24.36
C PRO A 333 -19.84 5.03 24.53
N GLY A 334 -20.06 4.61 25.77
CA GLY A 334 -21.09 3.63 26.09
C GLY A 334 -22.49 4.11 25.66
N TYR A 335 -23.42 3.17 25.43
CA TYR A 335 -24.77 3.49 24.96
C TYR A 335 -25.56 4.44 25.89
N SER A 336 -25.31 4.33 27.20
CA SER A 336 -25.92 5.20 28.23
C SER A 336 -25.08 6.44 28.56
N GLU A 337 -23.88 6.56 27.98
CA GLU A 337 -22.94 7.64 28.26
C GLU A 337 -23.24 8.88 27.41
N ILE A 338 -22.64 9.99 27.82
CA ILE A 338 -22.73 11.25 27.11
C ILE A 338 -21.66 11.26 26.02
N ASP A 339 -22.07 11.54 24.78
CA ASP A 339 -21.14 11.76 23.67
C ASP A 339 -20.36 13.07 23.91
N PRO A 340 -19.02 13.00 24.13
CA PRO A 340 -18.21 14.18 24.40
C PRO A 340 -17.94 15.02 23.14
N THR A 341 -18.29 14.54 21.94
CA THR A 341 -17.97 15.19 20.66
C THR A 341 -18.40 16.65 20.61
N MET A 342 -19.60 16.99 21.11
CA MET A 342 -20.07 18.37 21.15
C MET A 342 -19.32 19.23 22.18
N ILE A 343 -18.84 18.64 23.27
CA ILE A 343 -18.00 19.34 24.26
C ILE A 343 -16.65 19.63 23.62
N TYR A 344 -16.04 18.62 22.98
CA TYR A 344 -14.77 18.73 22.27
C TYR A 344 -14.81 19.74 21.12
N LEU A 345 -15.95 19.90 20.46
CA LEU A 345 -16.13 20.91 19.41
C LEU A 345 -15.82 22.33 19.90
N PHE A 346 -16.10 22.63 21.17
CA PHE A 346 -15.81 23.93 21.75
C PHE A 346 -14.49 23.92 22.51
N THR A 347 -14.20 22.88 23.29
CA THR A 347 -13.04 22.87 24.18
C THR A 347 -11.72 22.71 23.43
N ILE A 348 -11.64 21.85 22.40
CA ILE A 348 -10.37 21.64 21.68
C ILE A 348 -9.92 22.92 20.94
N PRO A 349 -10.78 23.57 20.12
CA PRO A 349 -10.41 24.85 19.49
C PRO A 349 -10.04 25.92 20.51
N LEU A 350 -10.77 26.01 21.62
CA LEU A 350 -10.51 26.99 22.68
C LEU A 350 -9.14 26.76 23.34
N LEU A 351 -8.85 25.53 23.77
CA LEU A 351 -7.57 25.17 24.39
C LEU A 351 -6.40 25.39 23.43
N TYR A 352 -6.52 24.97 22.17
CA TYR A 352 -5.50 25.24 21.15
C TYR A 352 -5.26 26.74 20.99
N GLY A 353 -6.33 27.54 20.92
CA GLY A 353 -6.22 28.99 20.80
C GLY A 353 -5.50 29.63 21.98
N MET A 354 -5.73 29.16 23.21
CA MET A 354 -4.99 29.63 24.38
C MET A 354 -3.52 29.21 24.37
N ILE A 355 -3.20 28.03 23.81
CA ILE A 355 -1.82 27.52 23.76
C ILE A 355 -1.00 28.27 22.70
N VAL A 356 -1.57 28.48 21.51
CA VAL A 356 -0.87 29.17 20.40
C VAL A 356 -0.92 30.67 20.58
N GLY A 357 -2.09 31.22 20.92
CA GLY A 357 -2.25 32.59 21.39
C GLY A 357 -1.66 33.68 20.50
N ASP A 358 -1.62 33.50 19.17
CA ASP A 358 -0.96 34.46 18.27
C ASP A 358 -1.82 34.75 17.03
N VAL A 359 -1.89 36.03 16.66
CA VAL A 359 -2.70 36.52 15.53
C VAL A 359 -2.15 36.10 14.17
N LEU A 360 -0.85 36.27 13.93
CA LEU A 360 -0.24 35.97 12.63
C LEU A 360 -0.17 34.46 12.40
N TYR A 361 0.17 33.69 13.43
CA TYR A 361 0.10 32.22 13.34
C TYR A 361 -1.33 31.72 13.16
N GLY A 362 -2.31 32.34 13.81
CA GLY A 362 -3.72 32.03 13.60
C GLY A 362 -4.17 32.27 12.15
N ILE A 363 -3.85 33.44 11.58
CA ILE A 363 -4.16 33.77 10.17
C ILE A 363 -3.47 32.80 9.22
N LEU A 364 -2.18 32.52 9.44
CA LEU A 364 -1.44 31.55 8.62
C LEU A 364 -2.06 30.15 8.71
N SER A 365 -2.47 29.73 9.90
CA SER A 365 -3.14 28.45 10.14
C SER A 365 -4.45 28.33 9.35
N ILE A 366 -5.24 29.41 9.25
CA ILE A 366 -6.45 29.44 8.40
C ILE A 366 -6.11 29.12 6.94
N PHE A 367 -5.07 29.76 6.39
CA PHE A 367 -4.68 29.55 4.99
C PHE A 367 -4.16 28.13 4.73
N ILE A 368 -3.27 27.63 5.60
CA ILE A 368 -2.69 26.29 5.46
C ILE A 368 -3.78 25.22 5.65
N ALA A 369 -4.62 25.33 6.69
CA ALA A 369 -5.71 24.40 6.93
C ALA A 369 -6.68 24.36 5.74
N LYS A 370 -7.05 25.52 5.19
CA LYS A 370 -7.92 25.59 3.99
C LYS A 370 -7.27 24.98 2.75
N PHE A 371 -5.97 25.14 2.58
CA PHE A 371 -5.22 24.49 1.49
C PHE A 371 -5.19 22.96 1.66
N MET A 372 -4.90 22.47 2.88
CA MET A 372 -4.87 21.04 3.19
C MET A 372 -6.24 20.39 3.03
N MET A 373 -7.32 21.05 3.45
CA MET A 373 -8.69 20.57 3.25
C MET A 373 -9.01 20.30 1.79
N LYS A 374 -8.50 21.14 0.87
CA LYS A 374 -8.69 20.96 -0.57
C LYS A 374 -7.80 19.86 -1.13
N LYS A 375 -6.52 19.83 -0.75
CA LYS A 375 -5.53 18.89 -1.28
C LYS A 375 -5.77 17.45 -0.82
N PHE A 376 -6.24 17.27 0.41
CA PHE A 376 -6.42 15.97 1.04
C PHE A 376 -7.89 15.61 1.27
N ALA A 377 -8.80 16.11 0.43
CA ALA A 377 -10.23 15.86 0.55
C ALA A 377 -10.60 14.36 0.48
N SER A 378 -9.78 13.55 -0.18
CA SER A 378 -9.97 12.09 -0.31
C SER A 378 -9.56 11.30 0.93
N SER A 379 -8.70 11.84 1.79
CA SER A 379 -8.25 11.15 3.01
C SER A 379 -9.17 11.54 4.18
N TYR A 380 -9.82 10.55 4.79
CA TYR A 380 -10.70 10.74 5.95
C TYR A 380 -9.96 11.47 7.10
N ILE A 381 -8.77 10.98 7.46
CA ILE A 381 -7.96 11.51 8.56
C ILE A 381 -7.50 12.95 8.27
N LEU A 382 -6.79 13.16 7.16
CA LEU A 382 -6.22 14.47 6.84
C LEU A 382 -7.29 15.55 6.63
N SER A 383 -8.44 15.17 6.05
CA SER A 383 -9.58 16.08 5.87
C SER A 383 -10.17 16.52 7.21
N ASN A 384 -10.37 15.59 8.15
CA ASN A 384 -10.94 15.91 9.47
C ASN A 384 -9.96 16.72 10.33
N VAL A 385 -8.68 16.34 10.39
CA VAL A 385 -7.65 17.09 11.10
C VAL A 385 -7.53 18.53 10.58
N SER A 386 -7.55 18.71 9.26
CA SER A 386 -7.46 20.05 8.66
C SER A 386 -8.67 20.93 9.01
N LYS A 387 -9.89 20.35 9.10
CA LYS A 387 -11.09 21.08 9.53
C LYS A 387 -11.02 21.48 11.01
N ILE A 388 -10.55 20.57 11.88
CA ILE A 388 -10.35 20.86 13.31
C ILE A 388 -9.33 21.99 13.47
N TRP A 389 -8.22 21.95 12.73
CA TRP A 389 -7.21 22.99 12.75
C TRP A 389 -7.76 24.34 12.28
N PHE A 390 -8.59 24.34 11.22
CA PHE A 390 -9.28 25.54 10.77
C PHE A 390 -10.19 26.16 11.86
N TYR A 391 -10.97 25.34 12.58
CA TYR A 391 -11.79 25.84 13.70
C TYR A 391 -10.94 26.38 14.85
N SER A 392 -9.79 25.75 15.11
CA SER A 392 -8.87 26.12 16.20
C SER A 392 -8.10 27.42 15.92
N ALA A 393 -7.96 27.81 14.66
CA ALA A 393 -7.29 29.04 14.27
C ALA A 393 -8.05 30.31 14.71
N PHE A 394 -9.39 30.28 14.80
CA PHE A 394 -10.17 31.45 15.23
C PHE A 394 -9.95 31.81 16.71
N PRO A 395 -10.04 30.86 17.66
CA PRO A 395 -9.63 31.13 19.04
C PRO A 395 -8.17 31.59 19.16
N SER A 396 -7.24 31.07 18.36
CA SER A 396 -5.83 31.54 18.37
C SER A 396 -5.71 33.02 18.06
N ILE A 397 -6.46 33.52 17.06
CA ILE A 397 -6.49 34.94 16.73
C ILE A 397 -7.11 35.75 17.87
N LEU A 398 -8.21 35.26 18.44
CA LEU A 398 -8.88 35.93 19.55
C LEU A 398 -7.95 36.07 20.77
N PHE A 399 -7.29 34.98 21.18
CA PHE A 399 -6.36 34.99 22.30
C PHE A 399 -5.08 35.76 21.97
N GLY A 400 -4.59 35.75 20.73
CA GLY A 400 -3.48 36.61 20.33
C GLY A 400 -3.79 38.10 20.43
N ILE A 401 -5.03 38.51 20.16
CA ILE A 401 -5.45 39.89 20.43
C ILE A 401 -5.48 40.17 21.94
N VAL A 402 -5.97 39.22 22.74
CA VAL A 402 -6.06 39.38 24.21
C VAL A 402 -4.68 39.40 24.87
N PHE A 403 -3.74 38.58 24.39
CA PHE A 403 -2.36 38.50 24.89
C PHE A 403 -1.45 39.57 24.29
N ASP A 404 -1.93 40.32 23.29
CA ASP A 404 -1.15 41.25 22.49
C ASP A 404 0.07 40.59 21.84
N GLU A 405 -0.14 39.45 21.17
CA GLU A 405 0.91 38.65 20.56
C GLU A 405 0.69 38.49 19.05
N TRP A 406 1.63 39.06 18.29
CA TRP A 406 1.65 39.09 16.84
C TRP A 406 3.02 38.62 16.31
N ALA A 407 3.11 37.35 15.93
CA ALA A 407 4.37 36.64 15.62
C ALA A 407 5.44 36.82 16.72
N GLY A 408 5.02 36.76 17.99
CA GLY A 408 5.89 36.97 19.15
C GLY A 408 6.26 38.43 19.46
N PHE A 409 5.62 39.41 18.81
CA PHE A 409 5.76 40.84 19.12
C PHE A 409 4.45 41.43 19.65
N SER A 410 4.56 42.43 20.53
CA SER A 410 3.43 43.32 20.84
C SER A 410 3.03 44.12 19.60
N HIS A 411 1.74 44.47 19.47
CA HIS A 411 1.24 45.25 18.34
C HIS A 411 2.07 46.51 18.06
N PHE A 412 2.53 47.20 19.11
CA PHE A 412 3.32 48.43 18.98
C PHE A 412 4.69 48.16 18.34
N HIS A 413 5.39 47.13 18.80
CA HIS A 413 6.69 46.73 18.26
C HIS A 413 6.57 46.14 16.85
N LEU A 414 5.46 45.48 16.53
CA LEU A 414 5.18 45.01 15.19
C LEU A 414 4.98 46.19 14.23
N LEU A 415 4.18 47.19 14.61
CA LEU A 415 3.93 48.38 13.79
C LEU A 415 5.23 49.16 13.53
N GLU A 416 6.08 49.34 14.54
CA GLU A 416 7.39 49.99 14.38
C GLU A 416 8.31 49.22 13.43
N LYS A 417 8.29 47.88 13.49
CA LYS A 417 9.05 47.04 12.54
C LYS A 417 8.50 47.12 11.12
N LEU A 418 7.18 47.11 10.96
CA LEU A 418 6.54 47.22 9.65
C LEU A 418 6.80 48.59 9.00
N GLU A 419 6.88 49.66 9.79
CA GLU A 419 7.32 50.98 9.34
C GLU A 419 8.81 50.97 8.93
N LYS A 420 9.69 50.40 9.77
CA LYS A 420 11.12 50.24 9.42
C LYS A 420 11.34 49.38 8.18
N TRP A 421 10.45 48.43 7.91
CA TRP A 421 10.49 47.60 6.70
C TRP A 421 9.78 48.24 5.50
N GLY A 422 9.24 49.44 5.65
CA GLY A 422 8.58 50.20 4.57
C GLY A 422 7.23 49.62 4.12
N VAL A 423 6.59 48.80 4.95
CA VAL A 423 5.33 48.12 4.64
C VAL A 423 4.13 49.02 4.98
N ILE A 424 4.25 49.88 5.98
CA ILE A 424 3.18 50.77 6.46
C ILE A 424 3.80 52.14 6.79
N ASP A 425 3.13 53.23 6.41
CA ASP A 425 3.47 54.58 6.84
C ASP A 425 2.59 54.97 8.04
N LEU A 426 3.12 54.87 9.25
CA LEU A 426 2.38 55.19 10.48
C LEU A 426 1.99 56.68 10.55
N ALA A 427 2.70 57.57 9.84
CA ALA A 427 2.38 59.00 9.80
C ALA A 427 1.05 59.27 9.07
N SER A 428 0.64 58.39 8.15
CA SER A 428 -0.62 58.52 7.41
C SER A 428 -1.88 58.18 8.24
N PHE A 429 -1.74 57.39 9.32
CA PHE A 429 -2.84 56.99 10.19
C PHE A 429 -3.06 57.93 11.39
N ALA A 430 -2.11 58.81 11.69
CA ALA A 430 -2.17 59.75 12.83
C ALA A 430 -3.06 61.00 12.58
N VAL A 431 -3.80 61.07 11.46
CA VAL A 431 -4.60 62.24 11.05
C VAL A 431 -6.12 62.01 11.18
N LEU A 432 -6.57 60.97 11.87
CA LEU A 432 -8.01 60.75 12.15
C LEU A 432 -8.33 60.68 13.64
#